data_AF-A0A0K0Y8R4-F1
#
_entry.id   AF-A0A0K0Y8R4-F1
#
_cell.length_a   1.000
_cell.length_b   1.000
_cell.length_c   1.000
_cell.angle_alpha   90.00
_cell.angle_beta   90.00
_cell.angle_gamma   90.00
#
_symmetry.space_group_name_H-M   'P 1'
#
loop_
_entity.id
_entity.type
_entity.pdbx_description
1 polymer ?
#
loop_
_entity_poly.entity_id
_entity_poly.type
_entity_poly.pdbx_seq_one_letter_code
_entity_poly.pdbx_strand_id
1 'polypeptide(L)'
;MAKIAFILLCHKDPEAIVQQALQLTAVGDYIAIHFDASAPREAFALIEKELGDNPNVTFAKKRIKCGWGEWSLVQATLYAVEAAVDAFPRATHFYMVSGDCMAIKSASYAKSLLDADDCDYIESFDFFESDWIKTGMKEERLIYRHFFNERTHKTLFYNSWWAQRKLGLEREIPADLQIMIGSQWWCLRRRTVEWIIDMTKNRPDVMKFFRTTWIPDETFFQTLVRHLVPEPEIRTRTLTFLMFTDYGMPVTFYNDHYDLLLSQDFLFARKISPEATSLKERLGRLYASDRDDFKISDEGRKLFGFLTGRGRIGRRFAPRFWETETSLGRERELLIVACKKWHVAKRFVGSVKHHTTIPCIDYLFNEEDTDLPDLGGIQRTLGKRTRHRRALMRMLFDYYDTDRLIICLDTANLDLMQDFFNDRSTTRLLELECDFTDEYLIGHAKRVGLAGDQTADETMEQLLPTIRYDVVYESDRIRDAGFENHLRVRELASPDENTPPICEFLSVSEDVGRSISQTPYLFSD
;
A
#
# COMPACT_ATOMS: atom_id res chain seq x y z
N MET A 1 -33.33 -14.92 8.09
CA MET A 1 -32.29 -14.30 7.28
C MET A 1 -31.40 -13.50 8.20
N ALA A 2 -30.10 -13.71 8.10
CA ALA A 2 -29.11 -13.09 8.96
C ALA A 2 -29.23 -11.56 8.95
N LYS A 3 -29.09 -10.97 10.14
CA LYS A 3 -28.95 -9.54 10.37
C LYS A 3 -27.64 -9.30 11.08
N ILE A 4 -26.76 -8.53 10.45
CA ILE A 4 -25.39 -8.33 10.91
C ILE A 4 -25.34 -7.03 11.72
N ALA A 5 -24.76 -7.07 12.90
CA ALA A 5 -24.33 -5.89 13.65
C ALA A 5 -22.81 -5.75 13.53
N PHE A 6 -22.37 -4.78 12.75
CA PHE A 6 -20.96 -4.48 12.59
C PHE A 6 -20.42 -3.77 13.84
N ILE A 7 -19.37 -4.31 14.44
CA ILE A 7 -18.65 -3.72 15.56
C ILE A 7 -17.45 -2.98 15.00
N LEU A 8 -17.58 -1.65 14.84
CA LEU A 8 -16.59 -0.81 14.17
C LEU A 8 -15.67 -0.13 15.18
N LEU A 9 -14.38 -0.50 15.16
CA LEU A 9 -13.32 0.23 15.85
C LEU A 9 -12.59 1.16 14.88
N CYS A 10 -12.57 2.46 15.17
CA CYS A 10 -11.97 3.46 14.30
C CYS A 10 -11.35 4.62 15.09
N HIS A 11 -10.40 5.34 14.48
CA HIS A 11 -9.63 6.37 15.16
C HIS A 11 -9.22 7.55 14.25
N LYS A 12 -9.56 7.50 12.96
CA LYS A 12 -9.17 8.47 11.93
C LYS A 12 -10.26 8.56 10.86
N ASP A 13 -10.17 9.59 10.03
CA ASP A 13 -10.95 9.79 8.79
C ASP A 13 -12.47 9.73 9.01
N PRO A 14 -13.05 10.72 9.73
CA PRO A 14 -14.45 10.68 10.11
C PRO A 14 -15.41 10.65 8.90
N GLU A 15 -15.04 11.26 7.77
CA GLU A 15 -15.83 11.24 6.55
C GLU A 15 -15.91 9.82 5.96
N ALA A 16 -14.79 9.11 5.89
CA ALA A 16 -14.80 7.72 5.44
C ALA A 16 -15.60 6.80 6.39
N ILE A 17 -15.56 7.06 7.70
CA ILE A 17 -16.37 6.30 8.68
C ILE A 17 -17.86 6.54 8.46
N VAL A 18 -18.29 7.79 8.22
CA VAL A 18 -19.68 8.11 7.90
C VAL A 18 -20.10 7.36 6.62
N GLN A 19 -19.29 7.42 5.56
CA GLN A 19 -19.58 6.70 4.32
C GLN A 19 -19.69 5.18 4.52
N GLN A 20 -18.75 4.58 5.26
CA GLN A 20 -18.77 3.15 5.55
C GLN A 20 -20.02 2.74 6.33
N ALA A 21 -20.40 3.52 7.35
CA ALA A 21 -21.60 3.26 8.14
C ALA A 21 -22.88 3.36 7.30
N LEU A 22 -23.00 4.37 6.44
CA LEU A 22 -24.13 4.52 5.53
C LEU A 22 -24.22 3.36 4.53
N GLN A 23 -23.09 2.93 3.96
CA GLN A 23 -23.05 1.79 3.03
C GLN A 23 -23.49 0.48 3.69
N LEU A 24 -22.98 0.19 4.90
CA LEU A 24 -23.30 -1.04 5.61
C LEU A 24 -24.76 -1.06 6.11
N THR A 25 -25.29 0.09 6.50
CA THR A 25 -26.68 0.19 7.01
C THR A 25 -27.73 0.29 5.90
N ALA A 26 -27.35 0.65 4.66
CA ALA A 26 -28.27 0.78 3.53
C ALA A 26 -29.02 -0.52 3.18
N VAL A 27 -28.43 -1.68 3.47
CA VAL A 27 -29.02 -3.02 3.26
C VAL A 27 -29.81 -3.53 4.49
N GLY A 28 -30.06 -2.62 5.44
CA GLY A 28 -30.82 -2.89 6.67
C GLY A 28 -30.05 -3.69 7.73
N ASP A 29 -28.72 -3.74 7.65
CA ASP A 29 -27.85 -4.22 8.72
C ASP A 29 -27.53 -3.09 9.70
N TYR A 30 -26.92 -3.43 10.83
CA TYR A 30 -26.67 -2.55 11.95
C TYR A 30 -25.18 -2.25 12.13
N ILE A 31 -24.86 -1.14 12.80
CA ILE A 31 -23.46 -0.82 13.15
C ILE A 31 -23.38 -0.17 14.53
N ALA A 32 -22.40 -0.60 15.31
CA ALA A 32 -22.01 0.00 16.57
C ALA A 32 -20.59 0.57 16.45
N ILE A 33 -20.47 1.88 16.67
CA ILE A 33 -19.24 2.62 16.37
C ILE A 33 -18.53 2.98 17.67
N HIS A 34 -17.29 2.53 17.81
CA HIS A 34 -16.32 3.10 18.75
C HIS A 34 -15.32 3.95 17.98
N PHE A 35 -15.34 5.26 18.26
CA PHE A 35 -14.34 6.20 17.78
C PHE A 35 -13.36 6.54 18.91
N ASP A 36 -12.08 6.26 18.71
CA ASP A 36 -11.04 6.35 19.75
C ASP A 36 -11.05 7.70 20.49
N ALA A 37 -10.91 7.68 21.82
CA ALA A 37 -10.92 8.90 22.64
C ALA A 37 -9.65 9.76 22.49
N SER A 38 -8.61 9.25 21.83
CA SER A 38 -7.40 9.99 21.47
C SER A 38 -7.60 10.84 20.22
N ALA A 39 -8.61 10.53 19.39
CA ALA A 39 -8.95 11.32 18.22
C ALA A 39 -9.68 12.62 18.61
N PRO A 40 -9.54 13.70 17.81
CA PRO A 40 -10.16 14.99 18.10
C PRO A 40 -11.65 14.89 18.36
N ARG A 41 -12.17 15.72 19.28
CA ARG A 41 -13.59 15.69 19.66
C ARG A 41 -14.49 16.13 18.51
N GLU A 42 -13.99 17.04 17.69
CA GLU A 42 -14.65 17.56 16.48
C GLU A 42 -14.89 16.45 15.46
N ALA A 43 -13.92 15.55 15.28
CA ALA A 43 -14.06 14.40 14.38
C ALA A 43 -15.16 13.44 14.86
N PHE A 44 -15.28 13.22 16.17
CA PHE A 44 -16.38 12.42 16.72
C PHE A 44 -17.73 13.13 16.60
N ALA A 45 -17.77 14.44 16.88
CA ALA A 45 -19.00 15.23 16.76
C ALA A 45 -19.53 15.25 15.32
N LEU A 46 -18.66 15.23 14.32
CA LEU A 46 -19.06 15.06 12.91
C LEU A 46 -19.76 13.72 12.70
N ILE A 47 -19.19 12.61 13.18
CA ILE A 47 -19.79 11.27 13.03
C ILE A 47 -21.15 11.20 13.74
N GLU A 48 -21.23 11.72 14.97
CA GLU A 48 -22.49 11.78 15.72
C GLU A 48 -23.56 12.60 14.99
N LYS A 49 -23.18 13.76 14.46
CA LYS A 49 -24.09 14.62 13.71
C LYS A 49 -24.64 13.95 12.47
N GLU A 50 -23.79 13.29 11.68
CA GLU A 50 -24.19 12.70 10.39
C GLU A 50 -24.89 11.34 10.53
N LEU A 51 -24.67 10.61 11.64
CA LEU A 51 -25.22 9.25 11.82
C LEU A 51 -26.20 9.10 13.00
N GLY A 52 -26.31 10.08 13.90
CA GLY A 52 -27.07 9.96 15.15
C GLY A 52 -28.56 9.69 14.97
N ASP A 53 -29.15 10.16 13.87
CA ASP A 53 -30.56 9.95 13.54
C ASP A 53 -30.82 8.62 12.79
N ASN A 54 -29.76 7.88 12.43
CA ASN A 54 -29.91 6.61 11.73
C ASN A 54 -30.29 5.49 12.73
N PRO A 55 -31.49 4.88 12.63
CA PRO A 55 -31.95 3.87 13.59
C PRO A 55 -31.13 2.57 13.55
N ASN A 56 -30.30 2.38 12.52
CA ASN A 56 -29.41 1.23 12.40
C ASN A 56 -27.99 1.52 12.90
N VAL A 57 -27.75 2.70 13.47
CA VAL A 57 -26.45 3.11 14.04
C VAL A 57 -26.59 3.27 15.55
N THR A 58 -25.59 2.81 16.29
CA THR A 58 -25.41 3.13 17.71
C THR A 58 -23.95 3.42 17.99
N PHE A 59 -23.67 4.07 19.12
CA PHE A 59 -22.33 4.39 19.56
C PHE A 59 -21.95 3.54 20.77
N ALA A 60 -20.67 3.17 20.85
CA ALA A 60 -20.15 2.44 22.00
C ALA A 60 -20.47 3.18 23.31
N LYS A 61 -20.81 2.44 24.37
CA LYS A 61 -21.22 3.02 25.67
C LYS A 61 -20.22 4.03 26.23
N LYS A 62 -18.94 3.88 25.88
CA LYS A 62 -17.88 4.79 26.27
C LYS A 62 -16.76 4.80 25.23
N ARG A 63 -16.32 6.00 24.84
CA ARG A 63 -15.06 6.20 24.12
C ARG A 63 -13.88 6.03 25.07
N ILE A 64 -12.90 5.26 24.65
CA ILE A 64 -11.64 5.06 25.40
C ILE A 64 -10.45 5.23 24.48
N LYS A 65 -9.29 5.56 25.06
CA LYS A 65 -8.04 5.71 24.33
C LYS A 65 -7.46 4.33 24.10
N CYS A 66 -7.36 3.88 22.86
CA CYS A 66 -6.82 2.57 22.55
C CYS A 66 -5.33 2.66 22.26
N GLY A 67 -4.55 1.81 22.92
CA GLY A 67 -3.15 1.59 22.63
C GLY A 67 -2.98 0.27 21.88
N TRP A 68 -2.01 0.22 20.96
CA TRP A 68 -1.68 -1.02 20.28
C TRP A 68 -1.18 -2.06 21.29
N GLY A 69 -1.74 -3.27 21.24
CA GLY A 69 -1.38 -4.39 22.11
C GLY A 69 -1.83 -4.25 23.57
N GLU A 70 -2.75 -3.32 23.86
CA GLU A 70 -3.28 -3.08 25.20
C GLU A 70 -4.69 -3.63 25.41
N TRP A 71 -5.05 -3.83 26.67
CA TRP A 71 -6.42 -4.11 27.11
C TRP A 71 -7.46 -3.12 26.58
N SER A 72 -7.07 -1.88 26.33
CA SER A 72 -7.95 -0.84 25.82
C SER A 72 -8.63 -1.21 24.50
N LEU A 73 -8.01 -2.02 23.63
CA LEU A 73 -8.67 -2.53 22.41
C LEU A 73 -9.80 -3.52 22.73
N VAL A 74 -9.58 -4.45 23.66
CA VAL A 74 -10.60 -5.40 24.11
C VAL A 74 -11.75 -4.66 24.79
N GLN A 75 -11.43 -3.69 25.65
CA GLN A 75 -12.43 -2.90 26.36
C GLN A 75 -13.28 -2.05 25.40
N ALA A 76 -12.67 -1.48 24.36
CA ALA A 76 -13.39 -0.72 23.33
C ALA A 76 -14.36 -1.62 22.57
N THR A 77 -13.91 -2.82 22.23
CA THR A 77 -14.72 -3.86 21.59
C THR A 77 -15.92 -4.23 22.46
N LEU A 78 -15.70 -4.50 23.76
CA LEU A 78 -16.78 -4.84 24.70
C LEU A 78 -17.81 -3.71 24.81
N TYR A 79 -17.39 -2.44 24.91
CA TYR A 79 -18.34 -1.32 24.96
C TYR A 79 -19.15 -1.12 23.68
N ALA A 80 -18.58 -1.42 22.52
CA ALA A 80 -19.29 -1.39 21.25
C ALA A 80 -20.26 -2.58 21.12
N VAL A 81 -19.82 -3.77 21.52
CA VAL A 81 -20.62 -5.00 21.54
C VAL A 81 -21.83 -4.86 22.48
N GLU A 82 -21.63 -4.38 23.70
CA GLU A 82 -22.73 -4.16 24.63
C GLU A 82 -23.75 -3.16 24.09
N ALA A 83 -23.30 -2.06 23.49
CA ALA A 83 -24.19 -1.09 22.85
C ALA A 83 -24.98 -1.72 21.68
N ALA A 84 -24.34 -2.56 20.87
CA ALA A 84 -24.96 -3.26 19.76
C ALA A 84 -26.03 -4.27 20.23
N VAL A 85 -25.73 -5.06 21.26
CA VAL A 85 -26.66 -6.05 21.83
C VAL A 85 -27.91 -5.37 22.38
N ASP A 86 -27.74 -4.25 23.09
CA ASP A 86 -28.81 -3.47 23.70
C ASP A 86 -29.68 -2.78 22.63
N ALA A 87 -29.06 -2.17 21.61
CA ALA A 87 -29.76 -1.38 20.59
C ALA A 87 -30.42 -2.25 19.50
N PHE A 88 -29.84 -3.41 19.17
CA PHE A 88 -30.24 -4.20 18.01
C PHE A 88 -30.70 -5.60 18.40
N PRO A 89 -31.93 -5.76 18.95
CA PRO A 89 -32.44 -7.07 19.38
C PRO A 89 -32.62 -8.06 18.22
N ARG A 90 -32.72 -7.57 16.98
CA ARG A 90 -32.85 -8.42 15.77
C ARG A 90 -31.51 -8.84 15.16
N ALA A 91 -30.38 -8.33 15.65
CA ALA A 91 -29.07 -8.74 15.14
C ALA A 91 -28.80 -10.20 15.51
N THR A 92 -28.53 -11.03 14.51
CA THR A 92 -28.22 -12.46 14.66
C THR A 92 -26.72 -12.71 14.75
N HIS A 93 -25.93 -11.86 14.10
CA HIS A 93 -24.49 -11.98 13.96
C HIS A 93 -23.81 -10.65 14.29
N PHE A 94 -22.64 -10.70 14.91
CA PHE A 94 -21.83 -9.56 15.30
C PHE A 94 -20.49 -9.69 14.58
N TYR A 95 -20.18 -8.72 13.73
CA TYR A 95 -19.01 -8.79 12.86
C TYR A 95 -18.02 -7.68 13.23
N MET A 96 -16.83 -8.05 13.67
CA MET A 96 -15.78 -7.08 14.00
C MET A 96 -15.09 -6.51 12.76
N VAL A 97 -15.10 -5.19 12.63
CA VAL A 97 -14.48 -4.45 11.51
C VAL A 97 -13.71 -3.22 12.00
N SER A 98 -12.85 -2.68 11.14
CA SER A 98 -12.20 -1.39 11.34
C SER A 98 -12.51 -0.43 10.20
N GLY A 99 -12.16 0.84 10.37
CA GLY A 99 -12.26 1.84 9.30
C GLY A 99 -11.44 1.51 8.04
N ASP A 100 -10.50 0.57 8.15
CA ASP A 100 -9.65 0.09 7.06
C ASP A 100 -10.22 -1.18 6.36
N CYS A 101 -11.37 -1.68 6.80
CA CYS A 101 -12.03 -2.87 6.25
C CYS A 101 -13.07 -2.48 5.19
N MET A 102 -13.13 -3.21 4.08
CA MET A 102 -14.23 -3.08 3.10
C MET A 102 -14.82 -4.45 2.78
N ALA A 103 -16.12 -4.50 2.51
CA ALA A 103 -16.77 -5.71 2.04
C ALA A 103 -16.29 -6.05 0.62
N ILE A 104 -16.03 -7.34 0.37
CA ILE A 104 -15.57 -7.87 -0.92
C ILE A 104 -16.57 -8.87 -1.52
N LYS A 105 -17.74 -8.96 -0.90
CA LYS A 105 -18.92 -9.73 -1.30
C LYS A 105 -20.16 -8.87 -1.10
N SER A 106 -21.26 -9.24 -1.74
CA SER A 106 -22.55 -8.59 -1.53
C SER A 106 -23.12 -8.91 -0.14
N ALA A 107 -24.05 -8.08 0.33
CA ALA A 107 -24.80 -8.36 1.55
C ALA A 107 -25.64 -9.64 1.42
N SER A 108 -26.21 -9.92 0.24
CA SER A 108 -26.97 -11.13 -0.05
C SER A 108 -26.12 -12.39 0.12
N TYR A 109 -24.92 -12.40 -0.47
CA TYR A 109 -23.97 -13.50 -0.32
C TYR A 109 -23.53 -13.67 1.13
N ALA A 110 -23.18 -12.57 1.81
CA ALA A 110 -22.79 -12.60 3.21
C ALA A 110 -23.87 -13.22 4.11
N LYS A 111 -25.13 -12.81 3.93
CA LYS A 111 -26.27 -13.34 4.70
C LYS A 111 -26.52 -14.81 4.41
N SER A 112 -26.43 -15.20 3.14
CA SER A 112 -26.60 -16.59 2.72
C SER A 112 -25.53 -17.50 3.32
N LEU A 113 -24.26 -17.04 3.36
CA LEU A 113 -23.17 -17.77 4.01
C LEU A 113 -23.41 -17.92 5.52
N LEU A 114 -23.83 -16.85 6.19
CA LEU A 114 -24.09 -16.86 7.64
C LEU A 114 -25.37 -17.62 8.03
N ASP A 115 -26.36 -17.69 7.14
CA ASP A 115 -27.57 -18.50 7.34
C ASP A 115 -27.35 -19.99 7.05
N ALA A 116 -26.29 -20.35 6.31
CA ALA A 116 -26.03 -21.73 5.90
C ALA A 116 -25.53 -22.61 7.07
N ASP A 117 -24.71 -22.05 7.95
CA ASP A 117 -24.09 -22.76 9.07
C ASP A 117 -24.32 -21.98 10.38
N ASP A 118 -24.84 -22.65 11.41
CA ASP A 118 -24.99 -22.07 12.75
C ASP A 118 -23.66 -22.14 13.52
N CYS A 119 -22.69 -21.32 13.10
CA CYS A 119 -21.32 -21.35 13.61
C CYS A 119 -20.72 -19.97 13.88
N ASP A 120 -19.75 -19.93 14.79
CA ASP A 120 -18.90 -18.79 15.07
C ASP A 120 -17.63 -18.83 14.22
N TYR A 121 -17.30 -17.72 13.53
CA TYR A 121 -16.10 -17.58 12.73
C TYR A 121 -15.04 -16.79 13.48
N ILE A 122 -14.10 -17.50 14.08
CA ILE A 122 -12.99 -16.91 14.84
C ILE A 122 -11.78 -17.85 14.74
N GLU A 123 -10.60 -17.28 14.53
CA GLU A 123 -9.37 -18.05 14.68
C GLU A 123 -9.14 -18.34 16.17
N SER A 124 -9.06 -19.61 16.55
CA SER A 124 -8.77 -20.04 17.92
C SER A 124 -7.81 -21.23 17.89
N PHE A 125 -6.52 -20.94 17.83
CA PHE A 125 -5.45 -21.93 17.91
C PHE A 125 -4.91 -22.02 19.33
N ASP A 126 -4.42 -23.19 19.76
CA ASP A 126 -3.83 -23.32 21.09
C ASP A 126 -2.64 -22.36 21.24
N PHE A 127 -2.62 -21.56 22.31
CA PHE A 127 -1.62 -20.51 22.47
C PHE A 127 -0.20 -21.07 22.59
N PHE A 128 -0.02 -22.24 23.21
CA PHE A 128 1.28 -22.83 23.50
C PHE A 128 1.72 -23.83 22.44
N GLU A 129 0.80 -24.67 21.97
CA GLU A 129 1.09 -25.76 21.05
C GLU A 129 1.10 -25.32 19.58
N SER A 130 0.41 -24.23 19.23
CA SER A 130 0.37 -23.78 17.83
C SER A 130 1.58 -22.95 17.42
N ASP A 131 1.83 -22.97 16.10
CA ASP A 131 2.82 -22.14 15.39
C ASP A 131 2.27 -20.77 14.96
N TRP A 132 1.17 -20.29 15.58
CA TRP A 132 0.65 -18.96 15.27
C TRP A 132 1.73 -17.91 15.60
N ILE A 133 2.27 -17.94 16.83
CA ILE A 133 3.36 -17.05 17.25
C ILE A 133 4.67 -17.60 16.72
N LYS A 134 5.16 -17.04 15.61
CA LYS A 134 6.40 -17.48 14.97
C LYS A 134 7.66 -16.90 15.63
N THR A 135 7.58 -15.69 16.17
CA THR A 135 8.73 -14.96 16.73
C THR A 135 8.33 -14.07 17.90
N GLY A 136 9.29 -13.76 18.77
CA GLY A 136 9.11 -12.85 19.92
C GLY A 136 8.65 -13.55 21.20
N MET A 137 8.18 -12.75 22.16
CA MET A 137 7.63 -13.25 23.44
C MET A 137 6.41 -14.12 23.17
N LYS A 138 6.31 -15.26 23.85
CA LYS A 138 5.17 -16.19 23.75
C LYS A 138 4.50 -16.32 25.11
N GLU A 139 5.07 -17.14 25.99
CA GLU A 139 4.56 -17.33 27.35
C GLU A 139 4.62 -16.03 28.17
N GLU A 140 5.65 -15.21 27.96
CA GLU A 140 5.86 -13.95 28.69
C GLU A 140 4.73 -12.93 28.45
N ARG A 141 3.95 -13.08 27.37
CA ARG A 141 2.75 -12.26 27.14
C ARG A 141 1.68 -12.49 28.22
N LEU A 142 1.64 -13.69 28.77
CA LEU A 142 0.63 -14.18 29.69
C LEU A 142 1.11 -14.15 31.14
N ILE A 143 2.31 -14.65 31.43
CA ILE A 143 2.79 -14.84 32.82
C ILE A 143 3.32 -13.57 33.47
N TYR A 144 3.68 -12.54 32.69
CA TYR A 144 4.06 -11.23 33.20
C TYR A 144 2.98 -10.17 32.95
N ARG A 145 3.00 -9.12 33.77
CA ARG A 145 2.04 -8.02 33.72
C ARG A 145 2.62 -6.88 32.89
N HIS A 146 1.94 -6.53 31.80
CA HIS A 146 2.36 -5.52 30.83
C HIS A 146 1.61 -4.21 31.05
N PHE A 147 2.14 -3.36 31.94
CA PHE A 147 1.50 -2.09 32.32
C PHE A 147 1.82 -0.91 31.38
N PHE A 148 2.87 -1.04 30.57
CA PHE A 148 3.35 0.02 29.70
C PHE A 148 3.11 -0.39 28.24
N ASN A 149 2.86 0.59 27.36
CA ASN A 149 2.75 0.32 25.93
C ASN A 149 4.14 0.10 25.32
N GLU A 150 4.33 -0.99 24.55
CA GLU A 150 5.61 -1.27 23.89
C GLU A 150 5.98 -0.20 22.85
N ARG A 151 5.00 0.33 22.10
CA ARG A 151 5.25 1.31 21.04
C ARG A 151 5.51 2.71 21.55
N THR A 152 4.82 3.16 22.61
CA THR A 152 4.98 4.54 23.12
C THR A 152 5.99 4.64 24.26
N HIS A 153 6.18 3.60 25.07
CA HIS A 153 7.04 3.59 26.25
C HIS A 153 7.99 2.38 26.28
N LYS A 154 8.66 2.14 25.16
CA LYS A 154 9.52 0.95 24.93
C LYS A 154 10.49 0.64 26.07
N THR A 155 11.23 1.64 26.55
CA THR A 155 12.20 1.45 27.65
C THR A 155 11.53 0.97 28.94
N LEU A 156 10.39 1.55 29.31
CA LEU A 156 9.66 1.15 30.52
C LEU A 156 9.04 -0.23 30.38
N PHE A 157 8.53 -0.58 29.18
CA PHE A 157 8.02 -1.91 28.87
C PHE A 157 9.09 -2.98 29.12
N TYR A 158 10.25 -2.87 28.48
CA TYR A 158 11.31 -3.86 28.62
C TYR A 158 11.95 -3.86 30.01
N ASN A 159 12.11 -2.71 30.67
CA ASN A 159 12.62 -2.66 32.04
C ASN A 159 11.66 -3.32 33.04
N SER A 160 10.34 -3.10 32.89
CA SER A 160 9.32 -3.74 33.71
C SER A 160 9.31 -5.25 33.51
N TRP A 161 9.45 -5.72 32.27
CA TRP A 161 9.58 -7.14 31.96
C TRP A 161 10.83 -7.76 32.59
N TRP A 162 12.00 -7.16 32.39
CA TRP A 162 13.26 -7.63 32.99
C TRP A 162 13.22 -7.65 34.52
N ALA A 163 12.59 -6.64 35.14
CA ALA A 163 12.42 -6.60 36.58
C ALA A 163 11.52 -7.74 37.08
N GLN A 164 10.37 -7.98 36.43
CA GLN A 164 9.49 -9.09 36.79
C GLN A 164 10.19 -10.44 36.66
N ARG A 165 10.96 -10.64 35.59
CA ARG A 165 11.76 -11.85 35.37
C ARG A 165 12.84 -12.04 36.44
N LYS A 166 13.59 -10.99 36.77
CA LYS A 166 14.64 -11.03 37.80
C LYS A 166 14.08 -11.32 39.20
N LEU A 167 12.86 -10.85 39.46
CA LEU A 167 12.17 -11.00 40.75
C LEU A 167 11.26 -12.24 40.84
N GLY A 168 11.13 -13.03 39.75
CA GLY A 168 10.26 -14.20 39.73
C GLY A 168 8.77 -13.90 39.89
N LEU A 169 8.30 -12.74 39.39
CA LEU A 169 6.91 -12.26 39.57
C LEU A 169 5.92 -12.85 38.57
N GLU A 170 6.11 -14.11 38.19
CA GLU A 170 5.21 -14.83 37.29
C GLU A 170 3.83 -14.97 37.93
N ARG A 171 2.78 -14.94 37.10
CA ARG A 171 1.39 -15.19 37.53
C ARG A 171 0.87 -16.45 36.88
N GLU A 172 0.00 -17.13 37.60
CA GLU A 172 -0.71 -18.28 37.08
C GLU A 172 -1.81 -17.84 36.08
N ILE A 173 -2.01 -18.67 35.07
CA ILE A 173 -3.14 -18.60 34.15
C ILE A 173 -4.36 -19.22 34.87
N PRO A 174 -5.58 -18.68 34.71
CA PRO A 174 -6.78 -19.31 35.27
C PRO A 174 -6.88 -20.78 34.84
N ALA A 175 -6.88 -21.69 35.82
CA ALA A 175 -6.65 -23.13 35.59
C ALA A 175 -7.73 -23.81 34.74
N ASP A 176 -8.92 -23.22 34.64
CA ASP A 176 -10.04 -23.74 33.85
C ASP A 176 -10.06 -23.22 32.41
N LEU A 177 -9.13 -22.32 32.04
CA LEU A 177 -9.04 -21.75 30.71
C LEU A 177 -7.90 -22.36 29.91
N GLN A 178 -8.24 -22.93 28.76
CA GLN A 178 -7.28 -23.17 27.69
C GLN A 178 -7.09 -21.87 26.91
N ILE A 179 -5.90 -21.27 26.99
CA ILE A 179 -5.62 -20.01 26.31
C ILE A 179 -5.48 -20.26 24.81
N MET A 180 -6.22 -19.48 24.03
CA MET A 180 -6.24 -19.56 22.58
C MET A 180 -5.76 -18.25 21.96
N ILE A 181 -5.17 -18.33 20.77
CA ILE A 181 -4.72 -17.19 19.98
C ILE A 181 -5.27 -17.21 18.56
N GLY A 182 -5.45 -16.04 17.98
CA GLY A 182 -5.88 -15.89 16.60
C GLY A 182 -5.96 -14.43 16.17
N SER A 183 -6.41 -14.21 14.94
CA SER A 183 -6.70 -12.85 14.46
C SER A 183 -7.72 -12.13 15.34
N GLN A 184 -7.53 -10.82 15.53
CA GLN A 184 -8.50 -9.92 16.18
C GLN A 184 -9.88 -9.94 15.48
N TRP A 185 -9.96 -10.27 14.19
CA TRP A 185 -11.20 -10.16 13.40
C TRP A 185 -12.03 -11.44 13.46
N TRP A 186 -13.27 -11.32 13.94
CA TRP A 186 -14.22 -12.42 14.08
C TRP A 186 -15.64 -12.01 13.61
N CYS A 187 -16.46 -13.03 13.35
CA CYS A 187 -17.91 -12.90 13.20
C CYS A 187 -18.59 -13.93 14.10
N LEU A 188 -19.28 -13.46 15.14
CA LEU A 188 -19.86 -14.29 16.19
C LEU A 188 -21.38 -14.22 16.16
N ARG A 189 -22.03 -15.31 16.55
CA ARG A 189 -23.48 -15.37 16.72
C ARG A 189 -23.90 -14.58 17.96
N ARG A 190 -25.14 -14.09 17.95
CA ARG A 190 -25.71 -13.33 19.08
C ARG A 190 -25.55 -14.07 20.41
N ARG A 191 -25.92 -15.35 20.44
CA ARG A 191 -25.85 -16.18 21.64
C ARG A 191 -24.44 -16.22 22.24
N THR A 192 -23.43 -16.41 21.39
CA THR A 192 -22.01 -16.42 21.78
C THR A 192 -21.59 -15.07 22.36
N VAL A 193 -22.00 -13.97 21.73
CA VAL A 193 -21.75 -12.62 22.24
C VAL A 193 -22.41 -12.38 23.59
N GLU A 194 -23.67 -12.77 23.77
CA GLU A 194 -24.39 -12.63 25.04
C GLU A 194 -23.72 -13.45 26.16
N TRP A 195 -23.26 -14.67 25.86
CA TRP A 195 -22.47 -15.47 26.80
C TRP A 195 -21.14 -14.84 27.17
N ILE A 196 -20.43 -14.25 26.21
CA ILE A 196 -19.19 -13.51 26.48
C ILE A 196 -19.47 -12.35 27.43
N ILE A 197 -20.51 -11.54 27.17
CA ILE A 197 -20.91 -10.43 28.03
C ILE A 197 -21.24 -10.94 29.44
N ASP A 198 -22.01 -12.03 29.57
CA ASP A 198 -22.34 -12.62 30.87
C ASP A 198 -21.09 -13.10 31.62
N MET A 199 -20.18 -13.79 30.93
CA MET A 199 -18.90 -14.22 31.51
C MET A 199 -18.06 -13.03 31.99
N THR A 200 -18.04 -11.91 31.28
CA THR A 200 -17.29 -10.72 31.74
C THR A 200 -17.80 -10.16 33.06
N LYS A 201 -19.09 -10.38 33.39
CA LYS A 201 -19.70 -9.98 34.67
C LYS A 201 -19.44 -11.01 35.77
N ASN A 202 -19.50 -12.29 35.43
CA ASN A 202 -19.42 -13.40 36.39
C ASN A 202 -17.98 -13.86 36.69
N ARG A 203 -17.00 -13.54 35.84
CA ARG A 203 -15.59 -13.94 35.95
C ARG A 203 -14.62 -12.75 36.05
N PRO A 204 -14.64 -11.99 37.16
CA PRO A 204 -13.76 -10.84 37.34
C PRO A 204 -12.27 -11.22 37.41
N ASP A 205 -11.95 -12.47 37.76
CA ASP A 205 -10.61 -13.05 37.70
C ASP A 205 -10.06 -13.08 36.28
N VAL A 206 -10.86 -13.53 35.30
CA VAL A 206 -10.50 -13.57 33.87
C VAL A 206 -10.29 -12.15 33.34
N MET A 207 -11.16 -11.21 33.72
CA MET A 207 -11.01 -9.80 33.34
C MET A 207 -9.73 -9.19 33.92
N LYS A 208 -9.37 -9.50 35.18
CA LYS A 208 -8.12 -9.04 35.80
C LYS A 208 -6.88 -9.63 35.11
N PHE A 209 -6.95 -10.89 34.69
CA PHE A 209 -5.89 -11.55 33.95
C PHE A 209 -5.63 -10.82 32.62
N PHE A 210 -6.63 -10.71 31.75
CA PHE A 210 -6.43 -10.11 30.43
C PHE A 210 -6.14 -8.61 30.44
N ARG A 211 -6.53 -7.87 31.48
CA ARG A 211 -6.21 -6.43 31.64
C ARG A 211 -4.74 -6.09 31.59
N THR A 212 -3.86 -7.04 31.92
CA THR A 212 -2.41 -6.85 31.95
C THR A 212 -1.67 -7.85 31.07
N THR A 213 -2.40 -8.57 30.20
CA THR A 213 -1.84 -9.41 29.14
C THR A 213 -1.41 -8.54 27.97
N TRP A 214 -0.30 -8.86 27.32
CA TRP A 214 0.13 -8.16 26.10
C TRP A 214 -0.55 -8.71 24.85
N ILE A 215 -1.05 -7.82 23.99
CA ILE A 215 -1.84 -8.12 22.78
C ILE A 215 -3.08 -9.01 23.12
N PRO A 216 -3.91 -8.60 24.10
CA PRO A 216 -5.06 -9.40 24.51
C PRO A 216 -6.18 -9.39 23.46
N ASP A 217 -6.15 -8.48 22.48
CA ASP A 217 -7.09 -8.42 21.36
C ASP A 217 -6.99 -9.62 20.40
N GLU A 218 -5.87 -10.35 20.44
CA GLU A 218 -5.66 -11.59 19.69
C GLU A 218 -5.83 -12.86 20.54
N THR A 219 -6.18 -12.74 21.83
CA THR A 219 -6.26 -13.88 22.76
C THR A 219 -7.57 -13.93 23.55
N PHE A 220 -8.14 -12.79 23.92
CA PHE A 220 -9.31 -12.70 24.81
C PHE A 220 -10.55 -13.38 24.20
N PHE A 221 -11.03 -12.88 23.05
CA PHE A 221 -12.24 -13.44 22.43
C PHE A 221 -12.03 -14.89 21.99
N GLN A 222 -10.84 -15.22 21.53
CA GLN A 222 -10.44 -16.56 21.08
C GLN A 222 -10.54 -17.56 22.23
N THR A 223 -10.00 -17.20 23.41
CA THR A 223 -10.06 -18.01 24.62
C THR A 223 -11.51 -18.17 25.10
N LEU A 224 -12.25 -17.07 25.16
CA LEU A 224 -13.62 -17.08 25.69
C LEU A 224 -14.58 -17.87 24.77
N VAL A 225 -14.49 -17.70 23.46
CA VAL A 225 -15.31 -18.47 22.51
C VAL A 225 -15.00 -19.95 22.63
N ARG A 226 -13.71 -20.34 22.64
CA ARG A 226 -13.32 -21.75 22.78
C ARG A 226 -13.78 -22.36 24.11
N HIS A 227 -13.85 -21.56 25.18
CA HIS A 227 -14.33 -22.01 26.48
C HIS A 227 -15.86 -22.14 26.56
N LEU A 228 -16.60 -21.29 25.85
CA LEU A 228 -18.07 -21.19 25.96
C LEU A 228 -18.83 -21.98 24.87
N VAL A 229 -18.22 -22.17 23.70
CA VAL A 229 -18.89 -22.71 22.51
C VAL A 229 -18.36 -24.11 22.17
N PRO A 230 -19.23 -25.10 21.87
CA PRO A 230 -18.81 -26.41 21.41
C PRO A 230 -17.97 -26.34 20.13
N GLU A 231 -16.91 -27.14 20.05
CA GLU A 231 -16.00 -27.14 18.91
C GLU A 231 -16.65 -27.29 17.52
N PRO A 232 -17.69 -28.14 17.31
CA PRO A 232 -18.36 -28.26 16.01
C PRO A 232 -19.05 -26.97 15.53
N GLU A 233 -19.37 -26.07 16.47
CA GLU A 233 -19.99 -24.76 16.21
C GLU A 233 -18.96 -23.66 16.00
N ILE A 234 -17.65 -23.99 15.94
CA ILE A 234 -16.57 -23.04 15.70
C ILE A 234 -15.93 -23.34 14.35
N ARG A 235 -15.83 -22.32 13.50
CA ARG A 235 -15.00 -22.34 12.30
C ARG A 235 -13.72 -21.57 12.63
N THR A 236 -12.60 -22.30 12.74
CA THR A 236 -11.27 -21.77 13.08
C THR A 236 -10.66 -20.95 11.94
N ARG A 237 -11.34 -19.86 11.56
CA ARG A 237 -10.93 -18.91 10.52
C ARG A 237 -11.66 -17.58 10.72
N THR A 238 -11.07 -16.52 10.21
CA THR A 238 -11.76 -15.23 10.05
C THR A 238 -12.51 -15.16 8.71
N LEU A 239 -13.54 -14.32 8.66
CA LEU A 239 -14.22 -13.92 7.41
C LEU A 239 -13.61 -12.64 6.79
N THR A 240 -12.56 -12.09 7.40
CA THR A 240 -11.83 -10.92 6.91
C THR A 240 -10.49 -11.34 6.30
N PHE A 241 -10.33 -11.14 5.00
CA PHE A 241 -9.10 -11.41 4.28
C PHE A 241 -8.00 -10.43 4.68
N LEU A 242 -6.88 -10.99 5.14
CA LEU A 242 -5.68 -10.26 5.52
C LEU A 242 -4.47 -10.94 4.90
N MET A 243 -3.50 -10.12 4.50
CA MET A 243 -2.17 -10.58 4.12
C MET A 243 -1.13 -9.82 4.93
N PHE A 244 -0.05 -10.52 5.26
CA PHE A 244 1.11 -9.94 5.92
C PHE A 244 2.32 -10.15 5.02
N THR A 245 3.23 -9.19 5.04
CA THR A 245 4.57 -9.38 4.50
C THR A 245 5.33 -10.38 5.37
N ASP A 246 6.44 -10.89 4.84
CA ASP A 246 7.31 -11.79 5.60
C ASP A 246 7.92 -11.13 6.86
N TYR A 247 7.86 -9.80 6.96
CA TYR A 247 8.28 -9.01 8.12
C TYR A 247 7.14 -8.75 9.12
N GLY A 248 5.98 -9.38 8.93
CA GLY A 248 4.82 -9.23 9.81
C GLY A 248 4.05 -7.91 9.65
N MET A 249 4.29 -7.16 8.57
CA MET A 249 3.55 -5.93 8.30
C MET A 249 2.29 -6.23 7.47
N PRO A 250 1.11 -5.67 7.79
CA PRO A 250 -0.09 -5.89 6.99
C PRO A 250 0.08 -5.30 5.58
N VAL A 251 -0.36 -6.03 4.57
CA VAL A 251 -0.40 -5.58 3.18
C VAL A 251 -1.58 -4.62 2.97
N THR A 252 -1.32 -3.54 2.24
CA THR A 252 -2.35 -2.56 1.85
C THR A 252 -2.84 -2.83 0.43
N PHE A 253 -4.14 -2.81 0.21
CA PHE A 253 -4.78 -2.99 -1.09
C PHE A 253 -5.11 -1.64 -1.76
N TYR A 254 -4.96 -1.56 -3.09
CA TYR A 254 -5.12 -0.38 -3.93
C TYR A 254 -6.12 -0.64 -5.06
N ASN A 255 -6.35 0.37 -5.92
CA ASN A 255 -7.39 0.36 -6.96
C ASN A 255 -7.37 -0.85 -7.91
N ASP A 256 -6.17 -1.41 -8.15
CA ASP A 256 -5.90 -2.54 -9.02
C ASP A 256 -6.24 -3.91 -8.40
N HIS A 257 -6.55 -3.98 -7.10
CA HIS A 257 -6.79 -5.27 -6.42
C HIS A 257 -8.25 -5.73 -6.40
N TYR A 258 -9.18 -5.11 -7.14
CA TYR A 258 -10.60 -5.47 -7.09
C TYR A 258 -10.86 -6.96 -7.38
N ASP A 259 -10.39 -7.48 -8.52
CA ASP A 259 -10.67 -8.87 -8.91
C ASP A 259 -9.94 -9.90 -8.03
N LEU A 260 -8.74 -9.54 -7.56
CA LEU A 260 -8.05 -10.33 -6.55
C LEU A 260 -8.92 -10.47 -5.30
N LEU A 261 -9.48 -9.37 -4.78
CA LEU A 261 -10.30 -9.39 -3.57
C LEU A 261 -11.60 -10.17 -3.78
N LEU A 262 -12.25 -10.01 -4.93
CA LEU A 262 -13.50 -10.74 -5.22
C LEU A 262 -13.30 -12.25 -5.37
N SER A 263 -12.10 -12.72 -5.74
CA SER A 263 -11.81 -14.15 -5.86
C SER A 263 -11.43 -14.84 -4.56
N GLN A 264 -11.27 -14.10 -3.45
CA GLN A 264 -10.97 -14.69 -2.14
C GLN A 264 -12.23 -15.22 -1.46
N ASP A 265 -12.09 -16.31 -0.69
CA ASP A 265 -13.19 -16.93 0.07
C ASP A 265 -13.51 -16.18 1.36
N PHE A 266 -13.65 -14.85 1.32
CA PHE A 266 -13.86 -14.01 2.51
C PHE A 266 -14.96 -12.98 2.24
N LEU A 267 -15.57 -12.45 3.29
CA LEU A 267 -16.62 -11.43 3.20
C LEU A 267 -16.06 -10.01 3.18
N PHE A 268 -14.99 -9.77 3.94
CA PHE A 268 -14.31 -8.47 4.01
C PHE A 268 -12.82 -8.62 3.68
N ALA A 269 -12.16 -7.50 3.40
CA ALA A 269 -10.70 -7.44 3.27
C ALA A 269 -10.12 -6.26 4.06
N ARG A 270 -8.89 -6.45 4.53
CA ARG A 270 -8.11 -5.45 5.27
C ARG A 270 -6.61 -5.59 4.93
N LYS A 271 -5.87 -4.51 4.66
CA LYS A 271 -6.21 -3.08 4.81
C LYS A 271 -6.41 -2.40 3.46
N ILE A 272 -7.53 -1.72 3.24
CA ILE A 272 -7.73 -0.92 2.02
C ILE A 272 -7.02 0.43 2.19
N SER A 273 -6.28 0.88 1.17
CA SER A 273 -5.63 2.19 1.21
C SER A 273 -6.66 3.32 1.31
N PRO A 274 -6.41 4.37 2.13
CA PRO A 274 -7.22 5.58 2.12
C PRO A 274 -7.39 6.18 0.72
N GLU A 275 -6.33 6.09 -0.10
CA GLU A 275 -6.21 6.63 -1.45
C GLU A 275 -6.90 5.78 -2.53
N ALA A 276 -7.36 4.57 -2.19
CA ALA A 276 -8.02 3.66 -3.15
C ALA A 276 -9.50 4.00 -3.35
N THR A 277 -9.77 5.23 -3.81
CA THR A 277 -11.13 5.79 -3.96
C THR A 277 -12.01 4.96 -4.90
N SER A 278 -11.50 4.61 -6.08
CA SER A 278 -12.21 3.78 -7.06
C SER A 278 -12.52 2.38 -6.52
N LEU A 279 -11.55 1.75 -5.83
CA LEU A 279 -11.81 0.45 -5.18
C LEU A 279 -12.90 0.55 -4.13
N LYS A 280 -12.81 1.54 -3.23
CA LYS A 280 -13.79 1.74 -2.16
C LYS A 280 -15.20 1.95 -2.73
N GLU A 281 -15.32 2.77 -3.77
CA GLU A 281 -16.60 3.02 -4.42
C GLU A 281 -17.17 1.74 -5.07
N ARG A 282 -16.36 1.00 -5.84
CA ARG A 282 -16.79 -0.26 -6.46
C ARG A 282 -17.21 -1.31 -5.43
N LEU A 283 -16.49 -1.41 -4.32
CA LEU A 283 -16.81 -2.32 -3.22
C LEU A 283 -18.08 -1.90 -2.45
N GLY A 284 -18.29 -0.60 -2.25
CA GLY A 284 -19.52 -0.07 -1.65
C GLY A 284 -20.75 -0.40 -2.50
N ARG A 285 -20.67 -0.19 -3.82
CA ARG A 285 -21.74 -0.58 -4.77
C ARG A 285 -21.96 -2.10 -4.79
N LEU A 286 -20.88 -2.89 -4.71
CA LEU A 286 -20.96 -4.35 -4.64
C LEU A 286 -21.71 -4.81 -3.40
N TYR A 287 -21.42 -4.23 -2.23
CA TYR A 287 -22.05 -4.65 -0.98
C TYR A 287 -23.58 -4.44 -1.02
N ALA A 288 -24.02 -3.31 -1.58
CA ALA A 288 -25.42 -2.97 -1.75
C ALA A 288 -26.12 -3.71 -2.91
N SER A 289 -25.39 -4.51 -3.69
CA SER A 289 -25.96 -5.31 -4.79
C SER A 289 -26.51 -6.66 -4.29
N ASP A 290 -27.28 -7.35 -5.13
CA ASP A 290 -27.75 -8.72 -4.89
C ASP A 290 -26.86 -9.79 -5.53
N ARG A 291 -25.65 -9.42 -5.99
CA ARG A 291 -24.74 -10.32 -6.69
C ARG A 291 -24.38 -11.53 -5.83
N ASP A 292 -24.50 -12.75 -6.34
CA ASP A 292 -24.17 -14.00 -5.65
C ASP A 292 -23.22 -14.92 -6.44
N ASP A 293 -22.94 -14.60 -7.70
CA ASP A 293 -22.17 -15.39 -8.67
C ASP A 293 -20.63 -15.24 -8.55
N PHE A 294 -20.10 -15.31 -7.34
CA PHE A 294 -18.65 -15.15 -7.12
C PHE A 294 -17.84 -16.40 -7.50
N LYS A 295 -16.80 -16.21 -8.32
CA LYS A 295 -15.82 -17.25 -8.64
C LYS A 295 -14.69 -17.23 -7.61
N ILE A 296 -14.75 -18.16 -6.67
CA ILE A 296 -13.78 -18.27 -5.56
C ILE A 296 -12.61 -19.15 -5.96
N SER A 297 -11.40 -18.59 -5.99
CA SER A 297 -10.15 -19.34 -6.17
C SER A 297 -9.34 -19.46 -4.88
N ASP A 298 -9.45 -18.47 -3.99
CA ASP A 298 -8.73 -18.41 -2.70
C ASP A 298 -7.19 -18.51 -2.80
N GLU A 299 -6.63 -18.07 -3.92
CA GLU A 299 -5.19 -18.20 -4.21
C GLU A 299 -4.35 -17.03 -3.70
N GLY A 300 -4.96 -15.97 -3.18
CA GLY A 300 -4.29 -14.68 -2.93
C GLY A 300 -3.06 -14.79 -2.02
N ARG A 301 -3.16 -15.55 -0.92
CA ARG A 301 -2.04 -15.76 0.02
C ARG A 301 -0.88 -16.55 -0.61
N LYS A 302 -1.18 -17.66 -1.28
CA LYS A 302 -0.17 -18.55 -1.89
C LYS A 302 0.59 -17.82 -2.99
N LEU A 303 -0.15 -17.10 -3.81
CA LEU A 303 0.41 -16.34 -4.90
C LEU A 303 1.26 -15.15 -4.42
N PHE A 304 0.81 -14.44 -3.37
CA PHE A 304 1.62 -13.42 -2.73
C PHE A 304 2.96 -13.98 -2.24
N GLY A 305 2.95 -15.10 -1.51
CA GLY A 305 4.18 -15.77 -1.06
C GLY A 305 5.08 -16.23 -2.20
N PHE A 306 4.51 -16.75 -3.30
CA PHE A 306 5.28 -17.13 -4.48
C PHE A 306 5.98 -15.93 -5.13
N LEU A 307 5.27 -14.82 -5.29
CA LEU A 307 5.80 -13.62 -5.97
C LEU A 307 6.83 -12.89 -5.11
N THR A 308 6.63 -12.78 -3.79
CA THR A 308 7.64 -12.22 -2.87
C THR A 308 8.88 -13.11 -2.81
N GLY A 309 8.71 -14.44 -2.77
CA GLY A 309 9.81 -15.41 -2.78
C GLY A 309 10.65 -15.35 -4.05
N ARG A 310 10.02 -15.27 -5.23
CA ARG A 310 10.71 -15.14 -6.53
C ARG A 310 11.48 -13.82 -6.66
N GLY A 311 10.96 -12.74 -6.08
CA GLY A 311 11.64 -11.45 -6.00
C GLY A 311 12.96 -11.50 -5.24
N ARG A 312 13.06 -12.32 -4.18
CA ARG A 312 14.25 -12.40 -3.31
C ARG A 312 15.45 -13.10 -3.95
N ILE A 313 15.20 -14.11 -4.78
CA ILE A 313 16.26 -14.91 -5.40
C ILE A 313 16.72 -14.34 -6.75
N GLY A 314 16.34 -13.10 -7.09
CA GLY A 314 16.65 -12.47 -8.38
C GLY A 314 16.05 -13.20 -9.60
N ARG A 315 15.24 -14.24 -9.38
CA ARG A 315 14.60 -15.06 -10.44
C ARG A 315 13.14 -14.68 -10.64
N ARG A 316 12.83 -13.39 -10.59
CA ARG A 316 11.49 -12.90 -10.88
C ARG A 316 11.32 -12.74 -12.38
N PHE A 317 11.25 -13.86 -13.09
CA PHE A 317 11.12 -13.93 -14.54
C PHE A 317 9.67 -13.77 -15.05
N ALA A 318 8.73 -13.36 -14.20
CA ALA A 318 7.36 -13.03 -14.60
C ALA A 318 6.72 -11.95 -13.69
N PRO A 319 5.95 -11.00 -14.25
CA PRO A 319 5.15 -10.03 -13.48
C PRO A 319 4.02 -10.71 -12.68
N ARG A 320 3.47 -10.02 -11.68
CA ARG A 320 2.36 -10.54 -10.86
C ARG A 320 1.11 -10.73 -11.75
N PHE A 321 0.26 -11.74 -11.54
CA PHE A 321 -0.95 -11.85 -12.37
C PHE A 321 -1.93 -10.68 -12.13
N TRP A 322 -1.96 -10.11 -10.92
CA TRP A 322 -2.70 -8.88 -10.61
C TRP A 322 -1.96 -7.60 -11.01
N GLU A 323 -0.70 -7.70 -11.44
CA GLU A 323 -0.02 -6.67 -12.24
C GLU A 323 -0.39 -6.86 -13.71
N THR A 324 -1.67 -7.05 -14.04
CA THR A 324 -2.15 -7.15 -15.44
C THR A 324 -1.99 -5.84 -16.21
N GLU A 325 -1.22 -4.91 -15.66
CA GLU A 325 -1.25 -3.49 -15.94
C GLU A 325 0.13 -2.82 -15.73
N THR A 326 1.23 -3.60 -15.60
CA THR A 326 2.61 -3.06 -15.49
C THR A 326 3.37 -2.93 -16.80
N SER A 327 2.83 -3.42 -17.91
CA SER A 327 3.40 -3.12 -19.22
C SER A 327 2.83 -1.81 -19.73
N LEU A 328 3.64 -1.06 -20.48
CA LEU A 328 3.14 0.09 -21.23
C LEU A 328 2.12 -0.37 -22.30
N GLY A 329 2.18 -1.63 -22.72
CA GLY A 329 1.36 -2.20 -23.80
C GLY A 329 2.24 -2.54 -25.01
N ARG A 330 1.88 -3.57 -25.79
CA ARG A 330 2.64 -3.92 -27.00
C ARG A 330 2.39 -2.92 -28.14
N GLU A 331 1.25 -2.24 -28.10
CA GLU A 331 0.87 -1.18 -29.02
C GLU A 331 1.63 0.14 -28.79
N ARG A 332 2.31 0.31 -27.65
CA ARG A 332 2.96 1.58 -27.30
C ARG A 332 4.43 1.63 -27.67
N GLU A 333 4.86 2.81 -28.07
CA GLU A 333 6.24 3.15 -28.37
C GLU A 333 6.77 4.24 -27.42
N LEU A 334 7.82 3.92 -26.67
CA LEU A 334 8.51 4.85 -25.78
C LEU A 334 9.83 5.31 -26.42
N LEU A 335 9.96 6.62 -26.56
CA LEU A 335 11.13 7.29 -27.12
C LEU A 335 11.91 7.95 -25.98
N ILE A 336 13.14 7.52 -25.74
CA ILE A 336 13.98 8.06 -24.66
C ILE A 336 15.07 8.95 -25.27
N VAL A 337 15.14 10.21 -24.84
CA VAL A 337 16.26 11.11 -25.15
C VAL A 337 17.18 11.17 -23.94
N ALA A 338 18.40 10.61 -24.05
CA ALA A 338 19.39 10.63 -22.99
C ALA A 338 20.42 11.74 -23.23
N CYS A 339 20.60 12.63 -22.25
CA CYS A 339 21.62 13.69 -22.33
C CYS A 339 22.01 14.21 -20.95
N LYS A 340 23.32 14.44 -20.74
CA LYS A 340 23.86 15.08 -19.53
C LYS A 340 23.64 16.59 -19.51
N LYS A 341 23.72 17.26 -20.67
CA LYS A 341 23.42 18.69 -20.80
C LYS A 341 21.90 18.88 -20.94
N TRP A 342 21.21 19.07 -19.81
CA TRP A 342 19.74 19.09 -19.80
C TRP A 342 19.11 20.14 -20.70
N HIS A 343 19.76 21.29 -20.86
CA HIS A 343 19.31 22.33 -21.78
C HIS A 343 19.36 21.90 -23.25
N VAL A 344 20.34 21.07 -23.66
CA VAL A 344 20.46 20.54 -25.04
C VAL A 344 19.27 19.62 -25.34
N ALA A 345 18.98 18.66 -24.45
CA ALA A 345 17.81 17.79 -24.62
C ALA A 345 16.49 18.55 -24.61
N LYS A 346 16.34 19.56 -23.74
CA LYS A 346 15.14 20.43 -23.73
C LYS A 346 14.98 21.21 -25.04
N ARG A 347 16.08 21.74 -25.62
CA ARG A 347 16.05 22.39 -26.94
C ARG A 347 15.73 21.40 -28.06
N PHE A 348 16.34 20.22 -28.04
CA PHE A 348 16.06 19.14 -28.98
C PHE A 348 14.57 18.79 -28.97
N VAL A 349 14.04 18.45 -27.79
CA VAL A 349 12.63 18.10 -27.60
C VAL A 349 11.71 19.28 -27.91
N GLY A 350 12.11 20.52 -27.61
CA GLY A 350 11.38 21.72 -28.05
C GLY A 350 11.24 21.81 -29.57
N SER A 351 12.30 21.49 -30.32
CA SER A 351 12.26 21.40 -31.77
C SER A 351 11.37 20.24 -32.25
N VAL A 352 11.42 19.08 -31.59
CA VAL A 352 10.53 17.95 -31.88
C VAL A 352 9.06 18.30 -31.66
N LYS A 353 8.72 19.00 -30.57
CA LYS A 353 7.37 19.52 -30.29
C LYS A 353 6.87 20.48 -31.37
N HIS A 354 7.78 21.21 -32.03
CA HIS A 354 7.43 22.14 -33.12
C HIS A 354 7.13 21.43 -34.45
N HIS A 355 7.86 20.35 -34.75
CA HIS A 355 7.78 19.66 -36.04
C HIS A 355 6.95 18.37 -36.02
N THR A 356 6.57 17.88 -34.84
CA THR A 356 5.80 16.63 -34.68
C THR A 356 4.66 16.81 -33.67
N THR A 357 3.71 15.87 -33.68
CA THR A 357 2.61 15.82 -32.70
C THR A 357 2.91 14.90 -31.51
N ILE A 358 4.14 14.39 -31.39
CA ILE A 358 4.49 13.43 -30.33
C ILE A 358 4.59 14.20 -29.00
N PRO A 359 3.82 13.83 -27.97
CA PRO A 359 3.95 14.46 -26.66
C PRO A 359 5.36 14.19 -26.10
N CYS A 360 5.96 15.22 -25.51
CA CYS A 360 7.31 15.11 -24.99
C CYS A 360 7.42 15.74 -23.59
N ILE A 361 8.07 15.01 -22.69
CA ILE A 361 8.16 15.37 -21.27
C ILE A 361 9.62 15.48 -20.86
N ASP A 362 9.99 16.63 -20.31
CA ASP A 362 11.37 16.94 -19.98
C ASP A 362 11.73 16.36 -18.60
N TYR A 363 12.77 15.54 -18.56
CA TYR A 363 13.45 15.11 -17.32
C TYR A 363 12.50 14.59 -16.23
N LEU A 364 11.51 13.79 -16.65
CA LEU A 364 10.40 13.28 -15.83
C LEU A 364 10.84 12.69 -14.48
N PHE A 365 11.97 11.98 -14.48
CA PHE A 365 12.51 11.28 -13.30
C PHE A 365 13.72 11.99 -12.67
N ASN A 366 14.03 13.21 -13.13
CA ASN A 366 15.23 13.95 -12.76
C ASN A 366 14.90 15.35 -12.17
N GLU A 367 13.85 16.02 -12.65
CA GLU A 367 13.44 17.35 -12.16
C GLU A 367 12.12 17.29 -11.39
N GLU A 368 12.06 17.83 -10.17
CA GLU A 368 10.80 17.89 -9.41
C GLU A 368 9.77 18.82 -10.07
N ASP A 369 10.22 19.93 -10.66
CA ASP A 369 9.37 20.96 -11.26
C ASP A 369 8.93 20.66 -12.70
N THR A 370 9.12 19.43 -13.19
CA THR A 370 8.57 19.02 -14.50
C THR A 370 7.07 19.26 -14.56
N ASP A 371 6.61 19.97 -15.59
CA ASP A 371 5.18 20.19 -15.84
C ASP A 371 4.49 18.87 -16.18
N LEU A 372 3.58 18.44 -15.30
CA LEU A 372 2.88 17.16 -15.41
C LEU A 372 1.40 17.34 -15.07
N PRO A 373 0.51 16.63 -15.77
CA PRO A 373 -0.91 16.64 -15.44
C PRO A 373 -1.16 16.07 -14.04
N ASP A 374 -2.35 16.32 -13.48
CA ASP A 374 -2.70 15.71 -12.20
C ASP A 374 -2.99 14.22 -12.36
N LEU A 375 -2.04 13.40 -11.94
CA LEU A 375 -2.05 11.94 -12.06
C LEU A 375 -2.21 11.26 -10.68
N GLY A 376 -3.07 11.82 -9.83
CA GLY A 376 -3.42 11.19 -8.56
C GLY A 376 -2.29 11.23 -7.52
N GLY A 377 -1.39 12.20 -7.62
CA GLY A 377 -0.32 12.45 -6.66
C GLY A 377 0.94 11.59 -6.84
N ILE A 378 0.98 10.69 -7.83
CA ILE A 378 2.17 9.90 -8.19
C ILE A 378 3.25 10.81 -8.80
N GLN A 379 2.82 11.84 -9.54
CA GLN A 379 3.68 12.82 -10.19
C GLN A 379 4.33 13.85 -9.23
N ARG A 380 3.98 13.85 -7.94
CA ARG A 380 4.38 14.94 -7.02
C ARG A 380 5.83 14.95 -6.57
N THR A 381 6.50 13.81 -6.48
CA THR A 381 7.89 13.76 -5.99
C THR A 381 8.71 12.77 -6.82
N LEU A 382 10.00 13.03 -7.01
CA LEU A 382 10.88 12.13 -7.78
C LEU A 382 10.87 10.71 -7.21
N GLY A 383 10.90 10.57 -5.89
CA GLY A 383 10.83 9.25 -5.24
C GLY A 383 9.55 8.48 -5.60
N LYS A 384 8.40 9.16 -5.70
CA LYS A 384 7.14 8.53 -6.13
C LYS A 384 7.13 8.23 -7.62
N ARG A 385 7.58 9.17 -8.45
CA ARG A 385 7.71 8.98 -9.91
C ARG A 385 8.56 7.76 -10.20
N THR A 386 9.77 7.69 -9.65
CA THR A 386 10.69 6.57 -9.86
C THR A 386 10.12 5.27 -9.32
N ARG A 387 9.52 5.26 -8.12
CA ARG A 387 8.92 4.04 -7.54
C ARG A 387 7.76 3.49 -8.35
N HIS A 388 6.96 4.36 -8.96
CA HIS A 388 5.74 4.00 -9.70
C HIS A 388 5.88 4.26 -11.22
N ARG A 389 7.10 4.30 -11.73
CA ARG A 389 7.47 4.71 -13.10
C ARG A 389 6.60 4.14 -14.21
N ARG A 390 6.31 2.84 -14.21
CA ARG A 390 5.50 2.22 -15.27
C ARG A 390 4.03 2.65 -15.23
N ALA A 391 3.45 2.75 -14.04
CA ALA A 391 2.09 3.25 -13.86
C ALA A 391 2.00 4.73 -14.25
N LEU A 392 2.99 5.54 -13.85
CA LEU A 392 3.08 6.94 -14.23
C LEU A 392 3.15 7.08 -15.76
N MET A 393 4.03 6.33 -16.42
CA MET A 393 4.15 6.35 -17.87
C MET A 393 2.85 5.94 -18.57
N ARG A 394 2.18 4.89 -18.09
CA ARG A 394 0.89 4.45 -18.62
C ARG A 394 -0.18 5.54 -18.51
N MET A 395 -0.28 6.17 -17.34
CA MET A 395 -1.20 7.28 -17.11
C MET A 395 -0.88 8.48 -18.01
N LEU A 396 0.40 8.72 -18.33
CA LEU A 396 0.79 9.75 -19.28
C LEU A 396 0.36 9.39 -20.70
N PHE A 397 0.57 8.14 -21.15
CA PHE A 397 0.03 7.68 -22.44
C PHE A 397 -1.50 7.82 -22.51
N ASP A 398 -2.21 7.41 -21.45
CA ASP A 398 -3.67 7.53 -21.36
C ASP A 398 -4.12 9.00 -21.35
N TYR A 399 -3.43 9.87 -20.62
CA TYR A 399 -3.76 11.29 -20.50
C TYR A 399 -3.59 12.05 -21.81
N TYR A 400 -2.48 11.79 -22.51
CA TYR A 400 -2.21 12.40 -23.81
C TYR A 400 -2.94 11.71 -24.98
N ASP A 401 -3.67 10.63 -24.70
CA ASP A 401 -4.37 9.81 -25.70
C ASP A 401 -3.45 9.46 -26.89
N THR A 402 -2.28 8.91 -26.57
CA THR A 402 -1.23 8.62 -27.55
C THR A 402 -0.66 7.22 -27.33
N ASP A 403 -0.17 6.63 -28.42
CA ASP A 403 0.64 5.41 -28.39
C ASP A 403 2.15 5.70 -28.46
N ARG A 404 2.55 6.96 -28.71
CA ARG A 404 3.96 7.39 -28.82
C ARG A 404 4.25 8.52 -27.84
N LEU A 405 5.29 8.41 -27.03
CA LEU A 405 5.66 9.41 -26.02
C LEU A 405 7.18 9.56 -25.93
N ILE A 406 7.66 10.81 -25.85
CA ILE A 406 9.08 11.10 -25.61
C ILE A 406 9.30 11.50 -24.15
N ILE A 407 10.34 10.93 -23.53
CA ILE A 407 10.85 11.40 -22.23
C ILE A 407 12.34 11.72 -22.31
N CYS A 408 12.79 12.76 -21.60
CA CYS A 408 14.22 12.98 -21.41
C CYS A 408 14.70 12.32 -20.11
N LEU A 409 15.89 11.72 -20.16
CA LEU A 409 16.57 11.13 -19.00
C LEU A 409 18.02 11.63 -18.91
N ASP A 410 18.55 11.73 -17.70
CA ASP A 410 20.00 11.89 -17.48
C ASP A 410 20.74 10.59 -17.84
N THR A 411 21.96 10.71 -18.37
CA THR A 411 22.82 9.57 -18.72
C THR A 411 23.19 8.70 -17.52
N ALA A 412 23.18 9.24 -16.31
CA ALA A 412 23.38 8.50 -15.07
C ALA A 412 22.26 7.47 -14.78
N ASN A 413 21.06 7.64 -15.35
CA ASN A 413 19.88 6.82 -15.06
C ASN A 413 19.82 5.53 -15.89
N LEU A 414 20.95 4.83 -16.02
CA LEU A 414 21.03 3.58 -16.80
C LEU A 414 20.02 2.52 -16.33
N ASP A 415 19.86 2.36 -15.02
CA ASP A 415 18.92 1.38 -14.44
C ASP A 415 17.47 1.63 -14.88
N LEU A 416 17.10 2.91 -15.06
CA LEU A 416 15.78 3.29 -15.51
C LEU A 416 15.59 3.03 -17.01
N MET A 417 16.62 3.31 -17.82
CA MET A 417 16.62 2.93 -19.23
C MET A 417 16.46 1.41 -19.37
N GLN A 418 17.24 0.62 -18.63
CA GLN A 418 17.11 -0.83 -18.59
C GLN A 418 15.72 -1.30 -18.17
N ASP A 419 15.09 -0.66 -17.18
CA ASP A 419 13.72 -1.03 -16.79
C ASP A 419 12.72 -0.87 -17.94
N PHE A 420 12.82 0.22 -18.71
CA PHE A 420 11.94 0.47 -19.86
C PHE A 420 12.24 -0.41 -21.06
N PHE A 421 13.52 -0.72 -21.33
CA PHE A 421 13.90 -1.67 -22.39
C PHE A 421 13.50 -3.12 -22.07
N ASN A 422 13.32 -3.45 -20.78
CA ASN A 422 12.80 -4.75 -20.35
C ASN A 422 11.25 -4.82 -20.36
N ASP A 423 10.55 -3.77 -20.81
CA ASP A 423 9.09 -3.82 -21.01
C ASP A 423 8.71 -4.51 -22.33
N ARG A 424 7.39 -4.64 -22.60
CA ARG A 424 6.88 -5.21 -23.86
C ARG A 424 6.58 -4.15 -24.92
N SER A 425 6.66 -2.87 -24.59
CA SER A 425 6.58 -1.77 -25.55
C SER A 425 7.79 -1.74 -26.47
N THR A 426 7.63 -1.14 -27.64
CA THR A 426 8.78 -0.75 -28.47
C THR A 426 9.48 0.42 -27.80
N THR A 427 10.75 0.27 -27.44
CA THR A 427 11.55 1.35 -26.84
C THR A 427 12.69 1.71 -27.77
N ARG A 428 12.92 3.01 -28.00
CA ARG A 428 14.10 3.52 -28.73
C ARG A 428 14.85 4.50 -27.86
N LEU A 429 16.17 4.54 -28.03
CA LEU A 429 17.06 5.41 -27.27
C LEU A 429 17.83 6.32 -28.23
N LEU A 430 17.68 7.62 -28.07
CA LEU A 430 18.53 8.61 -28.73
C LEU A 430 19.43 9.26 -27.67
N GLU A 431 20.73 9.05 -27.79
CA GLU A 431 21.72 9.72 -26.96
C GLU A 431 22.22 10.99 -27.67
N LEU A 432 22.14 12.12 -26.97
CA LEU A 432 22.72 13.39 -27.42
C LEU A 432 24.13 13.52 -26.82
N GLU A 433 25.12 13.14 -27.62
CA GLU A 433 26.53 13.14 -27.27
C GLU A 433 27.09 14.56 -27.39
N CYS A 434 27.35 15.18 -26.23
CA CYS A 434 27.83 16.55 -26.12
C CYS A 434 29.31 16.58 -25.70
N ASP A 435 30.01 17.62 -26.07
CA ASP A 435 31.34 17.91 -25.56
C ASP A 435 31.26 18.71 -24.25
N PHE A 436 32.16 18.42 -23.33
CA PHE A 436 32.18 19.03 -22.00
C PHE A 436 33.40 19.94 -21.83
N THR A 437 33.15 21.25 -21.82
CA THR A 437 34.14 22.26 -21.45
C THR A 437 34.45 22.17 -19.95
N ASP A 438 35.65 22.61 -19.54
CA ASP A 438 35.99 22.63 -18.11
C ASP A 438 35.02 23.53 -17.32
N GLU A 439 34.60 24.67 -17.89
CA GLU A 439 33.61 25.56 -17.28
C GLU A 439 32.28 24.85 -16.99
N TYR A 440 31.78 24.04 -17.94
CA TYR A 440 30.58 23.24 -17.72
C TYR A 440 30.79 22.21 -16.60
N LEU A 441 31.92 21.50 -16.59
CA LEU A 441 32.23 20.48 -15.59
C LEU A 441 32.37 21.06 -14.18
N ILE A 442 32.98 22.24 -14.04
CA ILE A 442 33.03 22.98 -12.77
C ILE A 442 31.61 23.30 -12.29
N GLY A 443 30.76 23.83 -13.19
CA GLY A 443 29.36 24.10 -12.88
C GLY A 443 28.58 22.84 -12.48
N HIS A 444 28.83 21.72 -13.15
CA HIS A 444 28.24 20.42 -12.81
C HIS A 444 28.66 19.95 -11.41
N ALA A 445 29.96 19.98 -11.10
CA ALA A 445 30.52 19.59 -9.80
C ALA A 445 29.86 20.33 -8.63
N LYS A 446 29.61 21.64 -8.82
CA LYS A 446 28.91 22.47 -7.84
C LYS A 446 27.45 22.07 -7.67
N ARG A 447 26.72 21.82 -8.76
CA ARG A 447 25.30 21.42 -8.72
C ARG A 447 25.08 20.07 -8.05
N VAL A 448 25.98 19.10 -8.25
CA VAL A 448 25.88 17.76 -7.65
C VAL A 448 26.49 17.68 -6.24
N GLY A 449 26.98 18.81 -5.70
CA GLY A 449 27.53 18.89 -4.33
C GLY A 449 28.92 18.27 -4.17
N LEU A 450 29.63 18.00 -5.26
CA LEU A 450 31.03 17.52 -5.24
C LEU A 450 32.01 18.65 -4.93
N ALA A 451 31.63 19.91 -5.18
CA ALA A 451 32.39 21.11 -4.85
C ALA A 451 31.46 22.22 -4.34
N GLY A 452 31.96 23.09 -3.47
CA GLY A 452 31.24 24.26 -2.97
C GLY A 452 31.71 25.57 -3.61
N ASP A 453 31.05 26.67 -3.31
CA ASP A 453 31.42 28.00 -3.85
C ASP A 453 32.79 28.50 -3.37
N GLN A 454 33.32 27.93 -2.28
CA GLN A 454 34.63 28.26 -1.70
C GLN A 454 35.69 27.18 -1.96
N THR A 455 35.43 26.21 -2.84
CA THR A 455 36.45 25.22 -3.23
C THR A 455 37.60 25.92 -3.96
N ALA A 456 38.84 25.72 -3.50
CA ALA A 456 40.03 26.31 -4.10
C ALA A 456 40.28 25.79 -5.53
N ASP A 457 40.79 26.64 -6.41
CA ASP A 457 41.02 26.31 -7.83
C ASP A 457 41.94 25.09 -8.01
N GLU A 458 42.99 24.96 -7.18
CA GLU A 458 43.89 23.79 -7.19
C GLU A 458 43.16 22.47 -6.89
N THR A 459 42.19 22.50 -5.97
CA THR A 459 41.36 21.32 -5.65
C THR A 459 40.38 21.01 -6.78
N MET A 460 39.86 22.04 -7.45
CA MET A 460 38.97 21.87 -8.61
C MET A 460 39.72 21.23 -9.78
N GLU A 461 40.94 21.70 -10.08
CA GLU A 461 41.80 21.12 -11.12
C GLU A 461 42.11 19.64 -10.89
N GLN A 462 42.22 19.20 -9.63
CA GLN A 462 42.42 17.79 -9.28
C GLN A 462 41.16 16.93 -9.50
N LEU A 463 39.96 17.50 -9.36
CA LEU A 463 38.69 16.80 -9.52
C LEU A 463 38.24 16.69 -10.99
N LEU A 464 38.58 17.69 -11.82
CA LEU A 464 38.14 17.77 -13.21
C LEU A 464 38.40 16.52 -14.05
N PRO A 465 39.60 15.88 -14.01
CA PRO A 465 39.84 14.64 -14.75
C PRO A 465 38.91 13.50 -14.34
N THR A 466 38.57 13.42 -13.05
CA THR A 466 37.68 12.36 -12.51
C THR A 466 36.25 12.58 -12.96
N ILE A 467 35.75 13.82 -12.90
CA ILE A 467 34.39 14.16 -13.35
C ILE A 467 34.27 13.97 -14.86
N ARG A 468 35.29 14.38 -15.62
CA ARG A 468 35.36 14.17 -17.07
C ARG A 468 35.32 12.67 -17.40
N TYR A 469 36.09 11.86 -16.67
CA TYR A 469 36.06 10.41 -16.84
C TYR A 469 34.69 9.81 -16.48
N ASP A 470 34.05 10.28 -15.40
CA ASP A 470 32.73 9.80 -14.96
C ASP A 470 31.64 10.03 -16.03
N VAL A 471 31.62 11.23 -16.64
CA VAL A 471 30.67 11.53 -17.71
C VAL A 471 30.91 10.68 -18.98
N VAL A 472 32.18 10.47 -19.34
CA VAL A 472 32.54 9.56 -20.45
C VAL A 472 32.15 8.12 -20.12
N TYR A 473 32.39 7.70 -18.88
CA TYR A 473 32.06 6.37 -18.38
C TYR A 473 30.55 6.11 -18.38
N GLU A 474 29.71 7.10 -18.06
CA GLU A 474 28.25 6.99 -18.21
C GLU A 474 27.83 6.70 -19.66
N SER A 475 28.39 7.43 -20.63
CA SER A 475 28.11 7.20 -22.06
C SER A 475 28.60 5.82 -22.52
N ASP A 476 29.81 5.42 -22.11
CA ASP A 476 30.36 4.09 -22.42
C ASP A 476 29.48 2.98 -21.84
N ARG A 477 28.96 3.14 -20.62
CA ARG A 477 28.04 2.17 -20.00
C ARG A 477 26.71 2.04 -20.74
N ILE A 478 26.17 3.13 -21.30
CA ILE A 478 24.97 3.08 -22.14
C ILE A 478 25.24 2.25 -23.40
N ARG A 479 26.42 2.42 -24.02
CA ARG A 479 26.83 1.65 -25.20
C ARG A 479 27.02 0.16 -24.86
N ASP A 480 27.70 -0.13 -23.75
CA ASP A 480 27.96 -1.49 -23.29
C ASP A 480 26.68 -2.22 -22.87
N ALA A 481 25.61 -1.49 -22.52
CA ALA A 481 24.32 -2.08 -22.20
C ALA A 481 23.61 -2.72 -23.41
N GLY A 482 24.03 -2.40 -24.63
CA GLY A 482 23.55 -3.06 -25.85
C GLY A 482 22.05 -2.87 -26.11
N PHE A 483 21.51 -1.68 -25.82
CA PHE A 483 20.10 -1.37 -26.06
C PHE A 483 19.74 -1.52 -27.55
N GLU A 484 18.61 -2.16 -27.81
CA GLU A 484 18.04 -2.25 -29.16
C GLU A 484 17.65 -0.84 -29.64
N ASN A 485 17.87 -0.51 -30.92
CA ASN A 485 17.55 0.81 -31.49
C ASN A 485 18.20 1.99 -30.72
N HIS A 486 19.45 1.82 -30.27
CA HIS A 486 20.27 2.90 -29.73
C HIS A 486 20.91 3.71 -30.86
N LEU A 487 20.51 4.97 -30.94
CA LEU A 487 20.94 5.95 -31.93
C LEU A 487 21.66 7.11 -31.26
N ARG A 488 22.49 7.82 -32.02
CA ARG A 488 23.30 8.92 -31.50
C ARG A 488 23.25 10.14 -32.38
N VAL A 489 23.17 11.30 -31.72
CA VAL A 489 23.31 12.62 -32.33
C VAL A 489 24.46 13.29 -31.62
N ARG A 490 25.48 13.70 -32.39
CA ARG A 490 26.77 14.16 -31.86
C ARG A 490 26.93 15.64 -32.11
N GLU A 491 27.39 16.39 -31.11
CA GLU A 491 27.68 17.82 -31.21
C GLU A 491 28.65 18.15 -32.35
N LEU A 492 29.69 17.33 -32.53
CA LEU A 492 30.71 17.51 -33.57
C LEU A 492 30.30 17.04 -34.96
N ALA A 493 29.16 16.35 -35.09
CA ALA A 493 28.68 15.86 -36.38
C ALA A 493 27.89 16.94 -37.14
N SER A 494 28.01 16.94 -38.46
CA SER A 494 27.24 17.85 -39.31
C SER A 494 25.73 17.57 -39.20
N PRO A 495 24.86 18.55 -39.50
CA PRO A 495 23.42 18.31 -39.54
C PRO A 495 23.04 17.17 -40.48
N ASP A 496 23.75 16.99 -41.59
CA ASP A 496 23.52 15.88 -42.53
C ASP A 496 23.83 14.52 -41.90
N GLU A 497 24.88 14.42 -41.08
CA GLU A 497 25.22 13.19 -40.35
C GLU A 497 24.27 12.89 -39.18
N ASN A 498 23.74 13.94 -38.53
CA ASN A 498 22.78 13.82 -37.43
C ASN A 498 21.34 13.59 -37.93
N THR A 499 21.04 13.84 -39.20
CA THR A 499 19.68 13.71 -39.74
C THR A 499 19.19 12.25 -39.75
N PRO A 500 19.93 11.25 -40.28
CA PRO A 500 19.49 9.86 -40.28
C PRO A 500 19.10 9.28 -38.90
N PRO A 501 19.90 9.42 -37.83
CA PRO A 501 19.51 8.89 -36.51
C PRO A 501 18.28 9.61 -35.93
N ILE A 502 18.04 10.88 -36.25
CA ILE A 502 16.81 11.59 -35.84
C ILE A 502 15.59 11.04 -36.60
N CYS A 503 15.72 10.85 -37.92
CA CYS A 503 14.66 10.27 -38.74
C CYS A 503 14.29 8.86 -38.26
N GLU A 504 15.28 8.03 -37.99
CA GLU A 504 15.09 6.67 -37.50
C GLU A 504 14.47 6.67 -36.09
N PHE A 505 14.96 7.51 -35.17
CA PHE A 505 14.40 7.60 -33.82
C PHE A 505 12.93 8.02 -33.84
N LEU A 506 12.59 9.10 -34.54
CA LEU A 506 11.24 9.66 -34.55
C LEU A 506 10.29 8.99 -35.56
N SER A 507 10.82 8.16 -36.47
CA SER A 507 10.10 7.61 -37.62
C SER A 507 9.43 8.72 -38.47
N VAL A 508 10.22 9.73 -38.84
CA VAL A 508 9.78 10.92 -39.60
C VAL A 508 10.49 11.01 -40.96
N SER A 509 10.01 11.91 -41.83
CA SER A 509 10.62 12.19 -43.13
C SER A 509 11.99 12.88 -42.98
N GLU A 510 12.84 12.75 -44.00
CA GLU A 510 14.16 13.37 -44.02
C GLU A 510 14.10 14.90 -43.86
N ASP A 511 13.10 15.55 -44.46
CA ASP A 511 12.90 17.00 -44.33
C ASP A 511 12.65 17.43 -42.87
N VAL A 512 11.84 16.65 -42.13
CA VAL A 512 11.56 16.90 -40.70
C VAL A 512 12.80 16.63 -39.86
N GLY A 513 13.47 15.50 -40.09
CA GLY A 513 14.72 15.17 -39.37
C GLY A 513 15.82 16.20 -39.60
N ARG A 514 15.94 16.72 -40.83
CA ARG A 514 16.88 17.78 -41.20
C ARG A 514 16.54 19.11 -40.54
N SER A 515 15.25 19.46 -40.45
CA SER A 515 14.81 20.67 -39.76
C SER A 515 15.15 20.61 -38.25
N ILE A 516 15.01 19.44 -37.64
CA ILE A 516 15.37 19.22 -36.23
C ILE A 516 16.90 19.22 -36.05
N SER A 517 17.68 18.59 -36.95
CA SER A 517 19.15 18.59 -36.87
C SER A 517 19.76 19.98 -37.05
N GLN A 518 19.07 20.88 -37.76
CA GLN A 518 19.45 22.27 -37.99
C GLN A 518 18.91 23.25 -36.92
N THR A 519 18.42 22.74 -35.79
CA THR A 519 17.92 23.59 -34.69
C THR A 519 19.01 24.58 -34.26
N PRO A 520 18.75 25.90 -34.32
CA PRO A 520 19.75 26.89 -33.96
C PRO A 520 20.24 26.72 -32.53
N TYR A 521 21.56 26.78 -32.34
CA TYR A 521 22.21 26.69 -31.03
C TYR A 521 21.85 25.42 -30.26
N LEU A 522 21.58 24.29 -30.93
CA LEU A 522 21.14 23.07 -30.27
C LEU A 522 22.08 22.64 -29.13
N PHE A 523 23.39 22.67 -29.37
CA PHE A 523 24.43 22.24 -28.44
C PHE A 523 25.13 23.36 -27.65
N SER A 524 24.74 24.62 -27.83
CA SER A 524 25.40 25.75 -27.16
C SER A 524 25.11 25.76 -25.66
N ASP A 525 26.14 25.98 -24.82
CA ASP A 525 26.01 26.07 -23.36
C ASP A 525 25.17 27.27 -22.88
#